data_AF-A0A392V9M3-F1
#
_entry.id   AF-A0A392V9M3-F1
#
_cell.length_a   1.000
_cell.length_b   1.000
_cell.length_c   1.000
_cell.angle_alpha   90.00
_cell.angle_beta   90.00
_cell.angle_gamma   90.00
#
_symmetry.space_group_name_H-M   'P 1'
#
loop_
_entity.id
_entity.type
_entity.pdbx_description
1 polymer ?
#
loop_
_entity_poly.entity_id
_entity_poly.type
_entity_poly.pdbx_seq_one_letter_code
_entity_poly.pdbx_strand_id
1 'polypeptide(L)' 'MKDTSLKGKSREEMGLSAFNGTVIKSVLAGLEIAISRAHFAKLLDVKDQGKRVSDYK' A
#
# COMPACT_ATOMS: atom_id res chain seq x y z
N MET A 1 -3.30 -32.17 -0.89
CA MET A 1 -4.25 -31.25 -1.55
C MET A 1 -4.42 -30.04 -0.64
N LYS A 2 -4.36 -28.80 -1.17
CA LYS A 2 -4.74 -27.61 -0.39
C LYS A 2 -6.26 -27.57 -0.35
N ASP A 3 -6.84 -27.44 0.84
CA ASP A 3 -8.28 -27.39 1.04
C ASP A 3 -8.84 -26.10 0.41
N THR A 4 -9.59 -26.25 -0.69
CA THR A 4 -10.07 -25.11 -1.50
C THR A 4 -11.22 -24.37 -0.84
N SER A 5 -11.88 -24.99 0.16
CA SER A 5 -12.97 -24.42 0.95
C SER A 5 -12.53 -23.20 1.79
N LEU A 6 -11.26 -23.13 2.16
CA LEU A 6 -10.69 -22.05 2.98
C LEU A 6 -10.11 -20.90 2.14
N LYS A 7 -10.25 -20.94 0.81
CA LYS A 7 -9.71 -19.90 -0.05
C LYS A 7 -10.63 -18.67 -0.03
N GLY A 8 -10.22 -17.63 0.69
CA GLY A 8 -10.91 -16.33 0.67
C GLY A 8 -10.93 -15.67 -0.72
N LYS A 9 -11.78 -14.66 -0.87
CA LYS A 9 -11.92 -13.88 -2.11
C LYS A 9 -10.66 -13.06 -2.42
N SER A 10 -10.38 -12.87 -3.70
CA SER A 10 -9.37 -11.92 -4.18
C SER A 10 -9.81 -10.47 -3.92
N ARG A 11 -8.88 -9.52 -4.08
CA ARG A 11 -9.20 -8.09 -3.94
C ARG A 11 -10.18 -7.64 -5.01
N GLU A 12 -9.94 -8.08 -6.23
CA GLU A 12 -10.77 -7.81 -7.40
C GLU A 12 -12.18 -8.39 -7.20
N GLU A 13 -12.29 -9.61 -6.68
CA GLU A 13 -13.57 -10.25 -6.33
C GLU A 13 -14.31 -9.52 -5.19
N MET A 14 -13.61 -8.73 -4.39
CA MET A 14 -14.17 -7.85 -3.36
C MET A 14 -14.45 -6.43 -3.87
N GLY A 15 -14.21 -6.13 -5.16
CA GLY A 15 -14.35 -4.78 -5.72
C GLY A 15 -13.28 -3.80 -5.21
N LEU A 16 -12.20 -4.32 -4.62
CA LEU A 16 -11.07 -3.52 -4.15
C LEU A 16 -10.06 -3.33 -5.26
N SER A 17 -9.47 -2.14 -5.32
CA SER A 17 -8.38 -1.85 -6.24
C SER A 17 -7.13 -2.70 -5.96
N ALA A 18 -6.31 -2.90 -6.99
CA ALA A 18 -5.01 -3.55 -6.87
C ALA A 18 -4.17 -2.91 -5.75
N PHE A 19 -3.42 -3.73 -5.03
CA PHE A 19 -2.51 -3.22 -4.01
C PHE A 19 -1.24 -2.70 -4.68
N ASN A 20 -1.06 -1.38 -4.66
CA ASN A 20 0.06 -0.71 -5.34
C ASN A 20 1.18 -0.31 -4.36
N GLY A 21 1.08 -0.73 -3.10
CA GLY A 21 1.99 -0.37 -2.02
C GLY A 21 1.27 0.26 -0.82
N THR A 22 2.04 0.53 0.23
CA THR A 22 1.54 1.15 1.46
C THR A 22 1.31 2.63 1.22
N VAL A 23 0.08 3.09 1.43
CA VAL A 23 -0.31 4.50 1.40
C VAL A 23 -1.08 4.83 2.68
N ILE A 24 -0.88 6.03 3.21
CA ILE A 24 -1.69 6.57 4.30
C ILE A 24 -2.82 7.35 3.66
N LYS A 25 -4.06 6.91 3.89
CA LYS A 25 -5.25 7.66 3.47
C LYS A 25 -5.77 8.45 4.66
N SER A 26 -6.06 9.72 4.46
CA SER A 26 -6.67 10.58 5.46
C SER A 26 -7.73 11.48 4.79
N VAL A 27 -8.73 11.88 5.56
CA VAL A 27 -9.74 12.85 5.11
C VAL A 27 -9.56 14.11 5.94
N LEU A 28 -9.15 15.20 5.29
CA LEU A 28 -8.99 16.50 5.94
C LEU A 28 -9.99 17.47 5.32
N ALA A 29 -10.93 17.97 6.14
CA ALA A 29 -11.99 18.88 5.70
C ALA A 29 -12.78 18.41 4.46
N GLY A 30 -13.03 17.10 4.37
CA GLY A 30 -13.75 16.48 3.24
C GLY A 30 -12.89 16.20 2.01
N LEU A 31 -11.60 16.55 2.02
CA LEU A 31 -10.67 16.21 0.97
C LEU A 31 -9.98 14.87 1.28
N GLU A 32 -10.08 13.92 0.35
CA GLU A 32 -9.30 12.68 0.42
C GLU A 32 -7.84 12.95 0.07
N ILE A 33 -6.95 12.66 1.02
CA ILE A 33 -5.51 12.80 0.87
C ILE A 33 -4.88 11.41 0.91
N ALA A 34 -4.10 11.08 -0.10
CA ALA A 34 -3.28 9.87 -0.14
C ALA A 34 -1.80 10.25 -0.03
N ILE A 35 -1.16 9.86 1.08
CA ILE A 35 0.26 10.06 1.34
C ILE A 35 1.02 8.78 1.00
N SER A 36 1.90 8.85 0.00
CA SER A 36 2.74 7.75 -0.45
C SER A 36 4.17 7.88 0.08
N ARG A 37 5.00 6.86 -0.13
CA ARG A 37 6.44 6.91 0.15
C ARG A 37 7.13 8.08 -0.57
N ALA A 38 6.77 8.33 -1.82
CA ALA A 38 7.31 9.43 -2.62
C ALA A 38 7.05 10.80 -1.96
N HIS A 39 5.90 10.99 -1.32
CA HIS A 39 5.59 12.23 -0.61
C HIS A 39 6.51 12.43 0.61
N PHE A 40 6.78 11.36 1.37
CA PHE A 40 7.75 11.42 2.47
C PHE A 40 9.17 11.66 1.98
N ALA A 41 9.59 10.99 0.90
CA ALA A 41 10.92 11.18 0.32
C ALA A 41 11.13 12.65 -0.09
N LYS A 42 10.13 13.25 -0.76
CA LYS A 42 10.13 14.67 -1.10
C LYS A 42 10.17 15.58 0.13
N LEU A 43 9.41 15.27 1.18
CA LEU A 43 9.38 16.06 2.42
C LEU A 43 10.72 16.06 3.15
N LEU A 44 11.43 14.93 3.11
CA LEU A 44 12.72 14.73 3.78
C LEU A 44 13.93 15.10 2.91
N ASP A 45 13.70 15.57 1.69
CA ASP A 45 14.73 15.84 0.66
C ASP A 45 15.66 14.64 0.40
N VAL A 46 15.07 13.46 0.28
CA VAL A 46 15.78 12.22 -0.05
C VAL A 46 15.23 11.61 -1.33
N LYS A 47 16.05 10.81 -2.02
CA LYS A 47 15.60 10.03 -3.18
C LYS A 47 14.60 8.96 -2.73
N ASP A 48 13.50 8.81 -3.45
CA ASP A 48 12.54 7.70 -3.24
C ASP A 48 13.14 6.39 -3.77
N GLN A 49 14.01 5.79 -2.95
CA GLN A 49 14.75 4.57 -3.29
C GLN A 49 14.93 3.69 -2.05
N GLY A 50 15.34 2.44 -2.27
CA GLY A 50 15.60 1.47 -1.20
C GLY A 50 14.58 0.33 -1.16
N LYS A 51 14.97 -0.75 -0.47
CA LYS A 51 14.15 -1.96 -0.27
C LYS A 51 13.53 -1.95 1.12
N ARG A 52 12.52 -2.80 1.36
CA ARG A 52 11.95 -2.91 2.70
C ARG A 52 13.05 -3.46 3.62
N VAL A 53 13.11 -2.99 4.87
CA VAL A 53 14.10 -3.51 5.84
C VAL A 53 13.99 -5.03 5.99
N SER A 54 12.77 -5.59 5.88
CA SER A 54 12.52 -7.03 5.85
C SER A 54 13.17 -7.79 4.70
N ASP A 55 13.57 -7.09 3.63
CA ASP A 55 14.20 -7.68 2.46
C ASP A 55 15.73 -7.78 2.62
N TYR A 56 16.29 -7.14 3.65
CA TYR A 56 17.68 -7.29 4.06
C TYR A 56 17.75 -8.50 5.01
N LYS A 57 18.52 -9.52 4.60
CA LYS A 57 18.66 -10.80 5.29
C LYS A 57 19.83 -10.78 6.27
#